data_AF-A0A935E3A4-F1
#
_entry.id   AF-A0A935E3A4-F1
#
_cell.length_a   1.000
_cell.length_b   1.000
_cell.length_c   1.000
_cell.angle_alpha   90.00
_cell.angle_beta   90.00
_cell.angle_gamma   90.00
#
_symmetry.space_group_name_H-M   'P 1'
#
loop_
_entity.id
_entity.type
_entity.pdbx_description
1 polymer ?
#
loop_
_entity_poly.entity_id
_entity_poly.type
_entity_poly.pdbx_seq_one_letter_code
_entity_poly.pdbx_strand_id
1 'polypeptide(L)'
;MACHRRAQHVPSSCQAPRGLRVDVLTPGEELGQIVKLPALAWAAQTVPFYDYLLKDPEPACMLAGGHCVPVHIPQAARFVWHKLYASTQRRGTPEKATKDRIQALTIAALLASEDAHLLLDALNELPPRMREHIARIKGTLMQTASAHPELIDLLDAI
;
A
#
# COMPACT_ATOMS: atom_id res chain seq x y z
N MET A 1 18.38 -29.47 -5.97
CA MET A 1 18.30 -28.64 -7.19
C MET A 1 17.47 -29.40 -8.22
N ALA A 2 16.20 -29.05 -8.38
CA ALA A 2 15.37 -29.52 -9.49
C ALA A 2 14.16 -28.60 -9.62
N CYS A 3 14.29 -27.56 -10.44
CA CYS A 3 13.14 -26.85 -10.99
C CYS A 3 12.46 -27.83 -11.93
N HIS A 4 11.42 -28.53 -11.47
CA HIS A 4 10.56 -29.30 -12.36
C HIS A 4 9.79 -28.30 -13.23
N ARG A 5 10.32 -28.08 -14.44
CA ARG A 5 9.67 -27.40 -15.54
C ARG A 5 8.34 -28.11 -15.84
N ARG A 6 7.23 -27.52 -15.40
CA ARG A 6 5.95 -27.59 -16.12
C ARG A 6 5.78 -26.26 -16.85
N ALA A 7 5.88 -26.32 -18.18
CA ALA A 7 6.07 -25.19 -19.08
C ALA A 7 4.86 -24.24 -19.26
N GLN A 8 3.95 -24.09 -18.29
CA GLN A 8 2.76 -23.25 -18.48
C GLN A 8 2.33 -22.40 -17.27
N HIS A 9 2.96 -22.54 -16.10
CA HIS A 9 2.63 -21.73 -14.93
C HIS A 9 3.88 -21.02 -14.40
N VAL A 10 3.94 -19.71 -14.64
CA VAL A 10 5.00 -18.86 -14.08
C VAL A 10 4.54 -18.44 -12.68
N PRO A 11 5.28 -18.77 -11.60
CA PRO A 11 4.82 -18.53 -10.24
C PRO A 11 4.78 -17.03 -9.92
N SER A 12 3.71 -16.54 -9.30
CA SER A 12 3.61 -15.14 -8.82
C SER A 12 4.15 -14.92 -7.40
N SER A 13 4.44 -16.04 -6.72
CA SER A 13 5.00 -16.13 -5.38
C SER A 13 5.99 -17.28 -5.40
N CYS A 14 7.18 -17.08 -4.85
CA CYS A 14 8.17 -18.14 -4.69
C CYS A 14 8.59 -18.29 -3.23
N GLN A 15 8.87 -19.52 -2.81
CA GLN A 15 9.47 -19.79 -1.50
C GLN A 15 10.96 -20.10 -1.72
N ALA A 16 11.81 -19.20 -1.26
CA ALA A 16 13.25 -19.41 -1.19
C ALA A 16 13.61 -20.46 -0.12
N PRO A 17 14.81 -21.08 -0.21
CA PRO A 17 15.29 -22.01 0.81
C PRO A 17 15.23 -21.37 2.20
N ARG A 18 14.84 -22.14 3.21
CA ARG A 18 14.57 -21.69 4.60
C ARG A 18 13.23 -20.95 4.82
N GLY A 19 12.30 -21.03 3.88
CA GLY A 19 10.91 -20.58 4.10
C GLY A 19 10.65 -19.09 3.80
N LEU A 20 11.58 -18.40 3.14
CA LEU A 20 11.39 -17.02 2.73
C LEU A 20 10.39 -16.96 1.57
N ARG A 21 9.20 -16.37 1.78
CA ARG A 21 8.24 -16.10 0.71
C ARG A 21 8.56 -14.76 0.05
N VAL A 22 8.68 -14.76 -1.26
CA VAL A 22 8.83 -13.54 -2.08
C VAL A 22 7.62 -13.43 -2.99
N ASP A 23 6.91 -12.31 -2.88
CA ASP A 23 5.78 -11.95 -3.72
C ASP A 23 6.20 -10.81 -4.64
N VAL A 24 5.89 -10.92 -5.94
CA VAL A 24 6.13 -9.84 -6.91
C VAL A 24 4.84 -9.10 -7.15
N LEU A 25 4.88 -7.79 -7.02
CA LEU A 25 3.72 -6.94 -7.22
C LEU A 25 3.92 -6.05 -8.45
N THR A 26 2.82 -5.78 -9.15
CA THR A 26 2.79 -4.87 -10.29
C THR A 26 1.53 -4.02 -10.23
N PRO A 27 1.50 -2.82 -10.83
CA PRO A 27 0.24 -2.10 -11.02
C PRO A 27 -0.75 -2.90 -11.87
N GLY A 28 -2.03 -2.83 -11.52
CA GLY A 28 -3.14 -3.38 -12.31
C GLY A 28 -4.49 -3.14 -11.64
N GLU A 29 -5.59 -3.20 -12.40
CA GLU A 29 -6.92 -2.79 -11.90
C GLU A 29 -7.56 -3.80 -10.95
N GLU A 30 -7.34 -5.10 -11.17
CA GLU A 30 -7.91 -6.17 -10.36
C GLU A 30 -6.89 -6.62 -9.30
N LEU A 31 -7.28 -6.77 -8.05
CA LEU A 31 -6.37 -7.24 -7.01
C LEU A 31 -6.06 -8.73 -7.18
N GLY A 32 -4.77 -9.07 -7.28
CA GLY A 32 -4.31 -10.46 -7.30
C GLY A 32 -4.37 -11.14 -8.67
N GLN A 33 -4.75 -10.43 -9.73
CA GLN A 33 -4.63 -10.92 -11.09
C GLN A 33 -3.14 -11.18 -11.41
N ILE A 34 -2.88 -12.34 -12.03
CA ILE A 34 -1.51 -12.75 -12.36
C ILE A 34 -1.12 -12.17 -13.72
N VAL A 35 -0.06 -11.37 -13.74
CA VAL A 35 0.54 -10.80 -14.94
C VAL A 35 1.91 -11.42 -15.15
N LYS A 36 2.18 -11.92 -16.36
CA LYS A 36 3.50 -12.44 -16.72
C LYS A 36 4.45 -11.26 -16.98
N LEU A 37 5.67 -11.38 -16.47
CA LEU A 37 6.78 -10.45 -16.70
C LEU A 37 7.88 -11.21 -17.47
N PRO A 38 7.80 -11.30 -18.82
CA PRO A 38 8.73 -12.10 -19.62
C PRO A 38 10.19 -11.72 -19.41
N ALA A 39 10.48 -10.42 -19.26
CA ALA A 39 11.82 -9.90 -19.02
C ALA A 39 12.45 -10.42 -17.73
N LEU A 40 11.63 -10.79 -16.74
CA LEU A 40 12.07 -11.32 -15.45
C LEU A 40 11.92 -12.85 -15.36
N ALA A 41 11.42 -13.50 -16.42
CA ALA A 41 11.00 -14.90 -16.40
C ALA A 41 10.07 -15.23 -15.20
N TRP A 42 9.28 -14.25 -14.76
CA TRP A 42 8.49 -14.33 -13.54
C TRP A 42 7.06 -13.83 -13.74
N ALA A 43 6.21 -13.98 -12.73
CA ALA A 43 4.86 -13.43 -12.74
C ALA A 43 4.67 -12.53 -11.51
N ALA A 44 3.79 -11.56 -11.64
CA ALA A 44 3.46 -10.63 -10.58
C ALA A 44 1.96 -10.63 -10.32
N GLN A 45 1.60 -10.31 -9.08
CA GLN A 45 0.24 -10.06 -8.67
C GLN A 45 -0.05 -8.58 -8.82
N THR A 46 -1.14 -8.26 -9.47
CA THR A 46 -1.58 -6.88 -9.64
C THR A 46 -2.12 -6.31 -8.32
N VAL A 47 -1.82 -5.03 -8.09
CA VAL A 47 -2.36 -4.26 -6.98
C VAL A 47 -2.98 -2.98 -7.55
N PRO A 48 -4.27 -2.68 -7.24
CA PRO A 48 -4.91 -1.44 -7.67
C PRO A 48 -4.20 -0.21 -7.10
N PHE A 49 -4.06 0.81 -7.94
CA PHE A 49 -3.40 2.09 -7.62
C PHE A 49 -1.97 1.93 -7.08
N TYR A 50 -1.28 0.85 -7.45
CA TYR A 50 0.11 0.63 -7.04
C TYR A 50 1.09 1.58 -7.73
N ASP A 51 0.76 2.03 -8.93
CA ASP A 51 1.44 3.11 -9.65
C ASP A 51 1.48 4.42 -8.86
N TYR A 52 0.35 4.79 -8.22
CA TYR A 52 0.31 5.94 -7.32
C TYR A 52 1.28 5.78 -6.14
N LEU A 53 1.38 4.57 -5.58
CA LEU A 53 2.26 4.29 -4.44
C LEU A 53 3.75 4.23 -4.84
N LEU A 54 4.04 3.80 -6.07
CA LEU A 54 5.39 3.70 -6.61
C LEU A 54 5.92 5.01 -7.19
N LYS A 55 5.11 6.08 -7.22
CA LYS A 55 5.54 7.39 -7.70
C LYS A 55 6.50 8.03 -6.70
N ASP A 56 7.66 8.45 -7.21
CA ASP A 56 8.71 9.19 -6.48
C ASP A 56 9.12 8.53 -5.13
N PRO A 57 9.59 7.26 -5.14
CA PRO A 57 9.88 6.54 -3.92
C PRO A 57 11.12 7.10 -3.20
N GLU A 58 11.13 7.01 -1.89
CA GLU A 58 12.18 7.54 -1.03
C GLU A 58 13.24 6.47 -0.73
N PRO A 59 14.53 6.81 -0.75
CA PRO A 59 15.59 5.90 -0.34
C PRO A 59 15.54 5.67 1.17
N ALA A 60 15.66 4.41 1.59
CA ALA A 60 15.70 4.01 2.99
C ALA A 60 16.67 2.84 3.18
N CYS A 61 16.88 2.42 4.43
CA CYS A 61 17.59 1.18 4.75
C CYS A 61 16.74 0.25 5.61
N MET A 62 16.70 -1.02 5.23
CA MET A 62 16.13 -2.10 6.03
C MET A 62 17.23 -2.80 6.83
N LEU A 63 17.07 -2.85 8.16
CA LEU A 63 17.99 -3.56 9.05
C LEU A 63 17.58 -5.04 9.15
N ALA A 64 18.47 -5.95 8.79
CA ALA A 64 18.19 -7.39 8.76
C ALA A 64 19.39 -8.21 9.24
N GLY A 65 19.29 -8.82 10.43
CA GLY A 65 20.27 -9.81 10.91
C GLY A 65 21.72 -9.32 10.98
N GLY A 66 21.95 -8.03 11.27
CA GLY A 66 23.27 -7.40 11.29
C GLY A 66 23.67 -6.70 9.98
N HIS A 67 22.85 -6.78 8.94
CA HIS A 67 23.04 -6.06 7.67
C HIS A 67 22.13 -4.83 7.58
N CYS A 68 22.57 -3.82 6.82
CA CYS A 68 21.75 -2.70 6.35
C CYS A 68 21.59 -2.84 4.83
N VAL A 69 20.36 -3.08 4.37
CA VAL A 69 20.04 -3.25 2.96
C VAL A 69 19.37 -1.98 2.45
N PRO A 70 19.95 -1.28 1.45
CA PRO A 70 19.30 -0.13 0.84
C PRO A 70 18.01 -0.58 0.13
N VAL A 71 16.93 0.15 0.37
CA VAL A 71 15.61 -0.12 -0.20
C VAL A 71 14.97 1.19 -0.66
N HIS A 72 13.98 1.10 -1.53
CA HIS A 72 13.11 2.22 -1.86
C HIS A 72 11.75 1.98 -1.23
N ILE A 73 11.23 2.96 -0.50
CA ILE A 73 9.93 2.90 0.15
C ILE A 73 8.98 3.96 -0.44
N PRO A 74 7.66 3.74 -0.41
CA PRO A 74 6.72 4.77 -0.79
C PRO A 74 6.80 5.97 0.16
N GLN A 75 6.54 7.17 -0.36
CA GLN A 75 6.32 8.35 0.47
C GLN A 75 5.23 8.07 1.50
N ALA A 76 5.46 8.48 2.76
CA ALA A 76 4.57 8.18 3.87
C ALA A 76 3.13 8.67 3.63
N ALA A 77 2.97 9.88 3.07
CA ALA A 77 1.67 10.45 2.74
C ALA A 77 0.89 9.64 1.68
N ARG A 78 1.56 9.16 0.63
CA ARG A 78 0.93 8.29 -0.39
C ARG A 78 0.55 6.93 0.21
N PHE A 79 1.39 6.41 1.09
CA PHE A 79 1.12 5.16 1.79
C PHE A 79 -0.13 5.26 2.67
N VAL A 80 -0.34 6.38 3.38
CA VAL A 80 -1.56 6.65 4.15
C VAL A 80 -2.80 6.51 3.27
N TRP A 81 -2.86 7.25 2.15
CA TRP A 81 -4.03 7.21 1.28
C TRP A 81 -4.25 5.83 0.64
N HIS A 82 -3.17 5.16 0.21
CA HIS A 82 -3.25 3.81 -0.34
C HIS A 82 -3.76 2.80 0.68
N LYS A 83 -3.32 2.90 1.94
CA LYS A 83 -3.82 2.05 3.03
C LYS A 83 -5.28 2.30 3.36
N LEU A 84 -5.73 3.55 3.35
CA LEU A 84 -7.15 3.87 3.50
C LEU A 84 -7.98 3.25 2.38
N TYR A 85 -7.56 3.37 1.13
CA TYR A 85 -8.19 2.69 -0.01
C TYR A 85 -8.19 1.17 0.19
N ALA A 86 -7.05 0.56 0.53
CA ALA A 86 -6.94 -0.89 0.72
C ALA A 86 -7.92 -1.40 1.79
N SER A 87 -8.19 -0.61 2.84
CA SER A 87 -9.18 -0.94 3.86
C SER A 87 -10.60 -1.07 3.30
N THR A 88 -10.95 -0.33 2.24
CA THR A 88 -12.26 -0.40 1.57
C THR A 88 -12.45 -1.66 0.74
N GLN A 89 -11.35 -2.30 0.33
CA GLN A 89 -11.37 -3.49 -0.54
C GLN A 89 -11.41 -4.81 0.26
N ARG A 90 -11.23 -4.77 1.58
CA ARG A 90 -11.29 -5.94 2.47
C ARG A 90 -12.72 -6.44 2.68
N ARG A 91 -13.27 -7.15 1.70
CA ARG A 91 -14.57 -7.84 1.86
C ARG A 91 -14.43 -9.04 2.80
N GLY A 92 -15.36 -9.18 3.75
CA GLY A 92 -15.44 -10.34 4.65
C GLY A 92 -14.36 -10.44 5.74
N THR A 93 -13.50 -9.42 5.93
CA THR A 93 -12.47 -9.40 6.98
C THR A 93 -12.42 -8.05 7.70
N PRO A 94 -13.45 -7.72 8.51
CA PRO A 94 -13.59 -6.40 9.13
C PRO A 94 -12.42 -6.04 10.05
N GLU A 95 -11.85 -7.02 10.76
CA GLU A 95 -10.68 -6.84 11.63
C GLU A 95 -9.45 -6.34 10.85
N LYS A 96 -9.22 -6.89 9.65
CA LYS A 96 -8.10 -6.47 8.79
C LYS A 96 -8.31 -5.05 8.26
N ALA A 97 -9.55 -4.72 7.90
CA ALA A 97 -9.91 -3.36 7.49
C ALA A 97 -9.69 -2.34 8.61
N THR A 98 -10.09 -2.68 9.85
CA THR A 98 -9.84 -1.84 11.03
C THR A 98 -8.36 -1.66 11.29
N LYS A 99 -7.56 -2.74 11.19
CA LYS A 99 -6.11 -2.67 11.32
C LYS A 99 -5.48 -1.75 10.26
N ASP A 100 -5.88 -1.90 9.00
CA ASP A 100 -5.35 -1.07 7.90
C ASP A 100 -5.71 0.42 8.12
N ARG A 101 -6.93 0.74 8.62
CA ARG A 101 -7.32 2.11 8.98
C ARG A 101 -6.51 2.68 10.14
N ILE A 102 -6.33 1.92 11.22
CA ILE A 102 -5.53 2.37 12.37
C ILE A 102 -4.10 2.67 11.93
N GLN A 103 -3.47 1.78 11.16
CA GLN A 103 -2.11 2.00 10.63
C GLN A 103 -2.01 3.28 9.81
N ALA A 104 -2.97 3.50 8.90
CA ALA A 104 -2.99 4.71 8.08
C ALA A 104 -3.18 5.97 8.93
N LEU A 105 -4.14 5.97 9.85
CA LEU A 105 -4.46 7.13 10.69
C LEU A 105 -3.35 7.43 11.70
N THR A 106 -2.62 6.43 12.20
CA THR A 106 -1.45 6.66 13.07
C THR A 106 -0.35 7.42 12.31
N ILE A 107 -0.03 7.02 11.09
CA ILE A 107 0.96 7.72 10.26
C ILE A 107 0.42 9.10 9.86
N ALA A 108 -0.87 9.19 9.52
CA ALA A 108 -1.51 10.45 9.16
C ALA A 108 -1.51 11.46 10.32
N ALA A 109 -1.75 11.00 11.56
CA ALA A 109 -1.72 11.88 12.73
C ALA A 109 -0.32 12.46 12.97
N LEU A 110 0.74 11.67 12.80
CA LEU A 110 2.11 12.16 12.88
C LEU A 110 2.40 13.20 11.78
N LEU A 111 2.05 12.88 10.53
CA LEU A 111 2.25 13.78 9.40
C LEU A 111 1.40 15.05 9.51
N ALA A 112 0.20 14.99 10.07
CA ALA A 112 -0.66 16.16 10.24
C ALA A 112 -0.03 17.20 11.17
N SER A 113 0.73 16.76 12.18
CA SER A 113 1.38 17.66 13.14
C SER A 113 2.71 18.24 12.66
N GLU A 114 3.48 17.50 11.86
CA GLU A 114 4.82 17.95 11.43
C GLU A 114 4.84 18.43 9.98
N ASP A 115 4.09 17.77 9.09
CA ASP A 115 4.22 17.90 7.62
C ASP A 115 2.86 17.80 6.90
N ALA A 116 1.82 18.51 7.37
CA ALA A 116 0.45 18.40 6.85
C ALA A 116 0.34 18.62 5.33
N HIS A 117 1.21 19.47 4.78
CA HIS A 117 1.26 19.77 3.35
C HIS A 117 1.53 18.52 2.50
N LEU A 118 2.35 17.56 2.97
CA LEU A 118 2.63 16.31 2.25
C LEU A 118 1.37 15.46 2.09
N LEU A 119 0.50 15.44 3.10
CA LEU A 119 -0.78 14.74 3.03
C LEU A 119 -1.73 15.42 2.03
N LEU A 120 -1.76 16.75 1.99
CA LEU A 120 -2.58 17.52 1.05
C LEU A 120 -2.09 17.36 -0.40
N ASP A 121 -0.79 17.42 -0.64
CA ASP A 121 -0.21 17.19 -1.96
C ASP A 121 -0.52 15.78 -2.45
N ALA A 122 -0.33 14.78 -1.59
CA ALA A 122 -0.67 13.40 -1.90
C ALA A 122 -2.18 13.20 -2.15
N LEU A 123 -3.05 13.95 -1.44
CA LEU A 123 -4.50 13.96 -1.63
C LEU A 123 -4.88 14.57 -2.99
N ASN A 124 -4.23 15.65 -3.39
CA ASN A 124 -4.46 16.33 -4.66
C ASN A 124 -4.10 15.46 -5.86
N GLU A 125 -3.12 14.58 -5.70
CA GLU A 125 -2.72 13.62 -6.74
C GLU A 125 -3.53 12.32 -6.73
N LEU A 126 -4.53 12.16 -5.85
CA LEU A 126 -5.29 10.92 -5.81
C LEU A 126 -6.06 10.66 -7.10
N PRO A 127 -5.99 9.43 -7.64
CA PRO A 127 -6.90 9.03 -8.71
C PRO A 127 -8.36 9.21 -8.29
N PRO A 128 -9.26 9.75 -9.15
CA PRO A 128 -10.65 10.02 -8.77
C PRO A 128 -11.39 8.81 -8.21
N ARG A 129 -11.23 7.64 -8.85
CA ARG A 129 -11.80 6.37 -8.38
C ARG A 129 -11.34 6.02 -6.96
N MET A 130 -10.06 6.24 -6.65
CA MET A 130 -9.51 5.97 -5.32
C MET A 130 -10.09 6.92 -4.28
N ARG A 131 -10.23 8.21 -4.61
CA ARG A 131 -10.87 9.23 -3.75
C ARG A 131 -12.31 8.87 -3.43
N GLU A 132 -13.10 8.45 -4.41
CA GLU A 132 -14.49 8.01 -4.20
C GLU A 132 -14.61 6.87 -3.19
N HIS A 133 -13.68 5.89 -3.23
CA HIS A 133 -13.67 4.79 -2.28
C HIS A 133 -13.38 5.28 -0.85
N ILE A 134 -12.44 6.20 -0.68
CA ILE A 134 -12.07 6.75 0.63
C ILE A 134 -13.21 7.62 1.19
N ALA A 135 -13.85 8.44 0.35
CA ALA A 135 -14.98 9.29 0.74
C ALA A 135 -16.13 8.47 1.36
N ARG A 136 -16.39 7.25 0.88
CA ARG A 136 -17.42 6.36 1.45
C ARG A 136 -17.19 5.96 2.90
N ILE A 137 -15.93 5.95 3.35
CA ILE A 137 -15.56 5.60 4.73
C ILE A 137 -15.24 6.82 5.59
N LYS A 138 -15.39 8.05 5.07
CA LYS A 138 -15.07 9.32 5.77
C LYS A 138 -15.66 9.37 7.18
N GLY A 139 -16.94 9.04 7.34
CA GLY A 139 -17.59 9.04 8.67
C GLY A 139 -16.89 8.14 9.70
N THR A 140 -16.43 6.95 9.28
CA THR A 140 -15.66 6.05 10.15
C THR A 140 -14.26 6.58 10.44
N LEU A 141 -13.63 7.24 9.47
CA LEU A 141 -12.31 7.87 9.64
C LEU A 141 -12.41 9.00 10.66
N MET A 142 -13.42 9.87 10.57
CA MET A 142 -13.66 10.96 11.50
C MET A 142 -13.85 10.47 12.94
N GLN A 143 -14.61 9.39 13.14
CA GLN A 143 -14.80 8.80 14.47
C GLN A 143 -13.47 8.32 15.05
N THR A 144 -12.63 7.67 14.23
CA THR A 144 -11.35 7.11 14.65
C THR A 144 -10.30 8.19 14.88
N ALA A 145 -10.34 9.26 14.09
CA ALA A 145 -9.43 10.41 14.17
C ALA A 145 -9.85 11.45 15.21
N SER A 146 -10.94 11.24 15.97
CA SER A 146 -11.50 12.22 16.92
C SER A 146 -10.52 12.72 17.98
N ALA A 147 -9.45 11.97 18.28
CA ALA A 147 -8.39 12.38 19.19
C ALA A 147 -7.34 13.33 18.57
N HIS A 148 -7.39 13.58 17.25
CA HIS A 148 -6.40 14.33 16.48
C HIS A 148 -7.08 15.44 15.64
N PRO A 149 -7.27 16.66 16.17
CA PRO A 149 -7.98 17.74 15.48
C PRO A 149 -7.41 18.10 14.10
N GLU A 150 -6.08 18.17 13.97
CA GLU A 150 -5.39 18.51 12.72
C GLU A 150 -5.68 17.51 11.59
N LEU A 151 -5.91 16.24 11.97
CA LEU A 151 -6.27 15.19 11.02
C LEU A 151 -7.74 15.32 10.57
N ILE A 152 -8.63 15.83 11.42
CA ILE A 152 -10.04 16.03 11.08
C ILE A 152 -10.19 17.06 9.96
N ASP A 153 -9.52 18.20 10.05
CA ASP A 153 -9.57 19.25 9.03
C ASP A 153 -9.11 18.72 7.65
N LEU A 154 -8.09 17.87 7.67
CA LEU A 154 -7.56 17.26 6.46
C LEU A 154 -8.49 16.18 5.88
N LEU A 155 -9.11 15.37 6.73
CA LEU A 155 -10.14 14.42 6.30
C LEU A 155 -11.39 15.14 5.78
N ASP A 156 -11.66 16.37 6.24
CA ASP A 156 -12.79 17.17 5.77
C ASP A 156 -12.61 17.65 4.32
N ALA A 157 -11.36 17.83 3.86
CA ALA A 157 -11.02 18.17 2.49
C ALA A 157 -11.22 17.03 1.46
N ILE A 158 -11.54 15.81 1.92
CA ILE A 158 -11.89 14.64 1.08
C ILE A 158 -13.36 14.64 0.71
#